data_AF-X1MCY6-F1
#
_entry.id   AF-X1MCY6-F1
#
_cell.length_a   1.000
_cell.length_b   1.000
_cell.length_c   1.000
_cell.angle_alpha   90.00
_cell.angle_beta   90.00
_cell.angle_gamma   90.00
#
_symmetry.space_group_name_H-M   'P 1'
#
loop_
_entity.id
_entity.type
_entity.pdbx_description
1 polymer ?
#
loop_
_entity_poly.entity_id
_entity_poly.type
_entity_poly.pdbx_seq_one_letter_code
_entity_poly.pdbx_strand_id
1 'polypeptide(L)' 'LTEPNFDMVAKLIAEVGVPIIASGGICKLEHLQRLKELGAEGAIIGRALYTGDIDLQEAIASVRHCEEL' A
#
# COMPACT_ATOMS: atom_id res chain seq x y z
N LEU A 1 -5.10 11.05 -10.14
CA LEU A 1 -3.88 10.30 -9.72
C LEU A 1 -3.86 8.95 -10.43
N THR A 2 -2.72 8.26 -10.50
CA THR A 2 -2.57 6.92 -11.12
C THR A 2 -2.69 5.82 -10.05
N GLU A 3 -2.19 4.61 -10.34
CA GLU A 3 -2.12 3.47 -9.41
C GLU A 3 -0.68 2.95 -9.26
N PRO A 4 -0.37 2.15 -8.22
CA PRO A 4 0.89 1.41 -8.12
C PRO A 4 1.06 0.40 -9.24
N ASN A 5 2.30 0.09 -9.62
CA ASN A 5 2.60 -1.02 -10.52
C ASN A 5 2.55 -2.35 -9.75
N PHE A 6 1.34 -2.88 -9.56
CA PHE A 6 1.10 -4.09 -8.79
C PHE A 6 1.85 -5.31 -9.33
N ASP A 7 1.93 -5.47 -10.65
CA ASP A 7 2.60 -6.61 -11.27
C ASP A 7 4.11 -6.60 -10.99
N MET A 8 4.73 -5.41 -11.06
CA MET A 8 6.14 -5.25 -10.72
C MET A 8 6.40 -5.50 -9.23
N VAL A 9 5.54 -4.98 -8.36
CA VAL A 9 5.65 -5.20 -6.90
C VAL A 9 5.53 -6.69 -6.58
N ALA A 10 4.53 -7.38 -7.14
CA ALA A 10 4.33 -8.82 -6.95
C ALA A 10 5.56 -9.62 -7.43
N LYS A 11 6.10 -9.28 -8.60
CA LYS A 11 7.31 -9.92 -9.12
C LYS A 11 8.51 -9.71 -8.20
N LEU A 12 8.73 -8.48 -7.73
CA LEU A 12 9.82 -8.17 -6.82
C LEU A 12 9.68 -8.96 -5.51
N ILE A 13 8.50 -8.95 -4.89
CA ILE A 13 8.26 -9.71 -3.64
C ILE A 13 8.53 -11.21 -3.83
N ALA A 14 8.18 -11.78 -4.99
CA ALA A 14 8.42 -13.18 -5.29
C ALA A 14 9.90 -13.52 -5.56
N GLU A 15 10.67 -12.57 -6.11
CA GLU A 15 12.06 -12.78 -6.54
C GLU A 15 13.10 -12.33 -5.50
N VAL A 16 12.79 -11.31 -4.70
CA VAL A 16 13.74 -10.69 -3.77
C VAL A 16 13.42 -11.13 -2.34
N GLY A 17 14.39 -11.75 -1.67
CA GLY A 17 14.26 -12.19 -0.28
C GLY A 17 14.35 -11.07 0.75
N VAL A 18 13.99 -9.83 0.40
CA VAL A 18 14.07 -8.66 1.27
C VAL A 18 12.74 -7.90 1.28
N PRO A 19 12.39 -7.22 2.38
CA PRO A 19 11.15 -6.46 2.48
C PRO A 19 11.03 -5.38 1.40
N ILE A 20 9.86 -5.29 0.77
CA ILE A 20 9.57 -4.33 -0.31
C ILE A 20 8.58 -3.25 0.18
N ILE A 21 8.94 -1.98 -0.04
CA ILE A 21 8.09 -0.82 0.23
C ILE A 21 7.65 -0.19 -1.10
N ALA A 22 6.34 -0.03 -1.31
CA ALA A 22 5.79 0.63 -2.50
C ALA A 22 5.66 2.15 -2.31
N SER A 23 6.08 2.97 -3.28
CA SER A 23 6.13 4.44 -3.13
C SER A 23 5.44 5.25 -4.25
N GLY A 24 4.75 4.58 -5.17
CA GLY A 24 4.20 5.22 -6.38
C GLY A 24 2.71 4.97 -6.57
N GLY A 25 1.96 6.02 -6.94
CA GLY A 25 0.57 5.87 -7.43
C GLY A 25 -0.50 5.55 -6.37
N ILE A 26 -0.20 5.69 -5.08
CA ILE A 26 -1.17 5.39 -4.02
C ILE A 26 -2.11 6.59 -3.83
N CYS A 27 -3.39 6.42 -4.20
CA CYS A 27 -4.42 7.46 -4.08
C CYS A 27 -5.81 6.93 -3.71
N LYS A 28 -5.93 5.65 -3.37
CA LYS A 28 -7.16 5.05 -2.84
C LYS A 28 -6.82 4.03 -1.77
N LEU A 29 -7.77 3.75 -0.87
CA LEU A 29 -7.60 2.75 0.20
C LEU A 29 -7.40 1.34 -0.35
N GLU A 30 -8.07 1.00 -1.46
CA GLU A 30 -7.95 -0.31 -2.11
C GLU A 30 -6.53 -0.58 -2.63
N HIS A 31 -5.77 0.48 -2.95
CA HIS A 31 -4.37 0.32 -3.35
C HIS A 31 -3.53 -0.20 -2.17
N LEU A 32 -3.80 0.26 -0.95
CA LEU A 32 -3.10 -0.18 0.26
C LEU A 32 -3.47 -1.63 0.62
N GLN A 33 -4.75 -1.97 0.52
CA GLN A 33 -5.24 -3.33 0.74
C GLN A 33 -4.60 -4.31 -0.25
N ARG A 34 -4.59 -3.96 -1.54
CA ARG A 34 -3.96 -4.79 -2.57
C ARG A 34 -2.44 -4.92 -2.37
N LEU A 35 -1.74 -3.84 -2.00
CA LEU A 35 -0.31 -3.92 -1.67
C LEU A 35 -0.04 -4.84 -0.47
N LYS A 36 -0.89 -4.79 0.56
CA LYS A 36 -0.84 -5.70 1.71
C LYS A 36 -1.06 -7.16 1.28
N GLU A 37 -2.06 -7.44 0.45
CA GLU A 37 -2.34 -8.78 -0.08
C GLU A 37 -1.19 -9.35 -0.90
N LEU A 38 -0.48 -8.50 -1.65
CA LEU A 38 0.72 -8.89 -2.40
C LEU A 38 1.92 -9.21 -1.49
N GLY A 39 1.87 -8.84 -0.21
CA GLY A 39 2.97 -9.03 0.74
C GLY A 39 3.97 -7.87 0.80
N ALA A 40 3.58 -6.67 0.37
CA ALA A 40 4.42 -5.50 0.56
C ALA A 40 4.56 -5.20 2.06
N GLU A 41 5.78 -4.93 2.52
CA GLU A 41 6.08 -4.58 3.91
C GLU A 41 5.47 -3.23 4.29
N GLY A 42 5.40 -2.32 3.33
CA GLY A 42 4.87 -1.00 3.56
C GLY A 42 4.58 -0.21 2.29
N ALA A 43 4.00 0.96 2.52
CA ALA A 43 3.59 1.89 1.49
C ALA A 43 3.96 3.33 1.87
N ILE A 44 4.41 4.13 0.91
CA ILE A 44 4.67 5.56 1.07
C ILE A 44 3.58 6.31 0.31
N ILE A 45 2.80 7.10 1.05
CA ILE A 45 1.73 7.94 0.49
C ILE A 45 2.22 9.38 0.51
N GLY A 46 2.30 10.00 -0.68
CA GLY A 46 2.70 11.39 -0.84
C GLY A 46 1.49 12.31 -1.07
N ARG A 47 1.41 12.87 -2.27
CA ARG A 47 0.41 13.88 -2.68
C ARG A 47 -1.03 13.58 -2.26
N ALA A 48 -1.45 12.31 -2.30
CA ALA A 48 -2.82 11.92 -1.96
C ALA A 48 -3.23 12.28 -0.52
N LEU A 49 -2.28 12.26 0.44
CA LEU A 49 -2.56 12.72 1.81
C LEU A 49 -2.75 14.24 1.87
N TYR A 50 -1.91 14.99 1.14
CA TYR A 50 -1.98 16.46 1.16
C TYR A 50 -3.18 17.04 0.39
N THR A 51 -3.72 16.28 -0.55
CA THR A 51 -4.85 16.69 -1.40
C THR A 51 -6.19 16.18 -0.91
N GLY A 52 -6.20 15.34 0.14
CA GLY A 52 -7.42 14.78 0.73
C GLY A 52 -8.03 13.63 -0.07
N ASP A 53 -7.32 13.08 -1.07
CA ASP A 53 -7.76 11.87 -1.79
C ASP A 53 -7.75 10.62 -0.87
N ILE A 54 -6.92 10.65 0.18
CA ILE A 54 -6.84 9.63 1.23
C ILE A 54 -6.82 10.32 2.59
N ASP A 55 -7.66 9.87 3.51
CA ASP A 55 -7.53 10.16 4.94
C ASP A 55 -6.51 9.21 5.60
N LEU A 56 -5.65 9.76 6.47
CA LEU A 56 -4.59 8.99 7.12
C LEU A 56 -5.14 7.94 8.11
N GLN A 57 -6.21 8.26 8.85
CA GLN A 57 -6.79 7.33 9.81
C GLN A 57 -7.47 6.18 9.08
N GLU A 58 -8.21 6.48 8.01
CA GLU A 58 -8.83 5.45 7.15
C GLU A 58 -7.77 4.56 6.49
N ALA A 59 -6.66 5.14 6.01
CA ALA A 59 -5.54 4.39 5.45
C ALA A 59 -4.98 3.37 6.45
N ILE A 60 -4.69 3.81 7.69
CA ILE A 60 -4.18 2.93 8.75
C ILE A 60 -5.22 1.86 9.12
N ALA A 61 -6.49 2.24 9.27
CA ALA A 61 -7.57 1.31 9.61
C ALA A 61 -7.76 0.24 8.52
N SER A 62 -7.64 0.61 7.25
CA SER A 62 -7.84 -0.30 6.10
C SER A 62 -6.83 -1.45 6.02
N VAL A 63 -5.63 -1.29 6.61
CA VAL A 63 -4.55 -2.28 6.56
C VAL A 63 -4.21 -2.90 7.91
N ARG A 64 -4.75 -2.39 9.02
CA ARG A 64 -4.59 -3.03 10.33
C ARG A 64 -5.17 -4.45 10.30
N HIS A 65 -4.49 -5.38 10.96
CA HIS A 65 -5.12 -6.65 11.33
C HIS A 65 -6.01 -6.41 12.54
N CYS A 66 -7.21 -6.99 12.53
CA CYS A 66 -7.92 -7.22 13.77
C CYS A 66 -7.18 -8.36 14.46
N GLU A 67 -6.32 -8.06 15.43
CA GLU A 67 -5.99 -9.07 16.43
C GLU A 67 -7.21 -9.18 17.34
N GLU A 68 -8.09 -10.14 17.04
CA GLU A 68 -9.04 -10.64 18.04
C GLU A 68 -8.22 -11.39 19.09
N LEU A 69 -8.05 -10.77 20.27
CA LEU A 69 -7.59 -11.41 21.49
C LEU A 69 -8.75 -12.18 22.16
#